data_AF-F7W4C8-F1
#
_entry.id   AF-F7W4C8-F1
#
_cell.length_a   1.000
_cell.length_b   1.000
_cell.length_c   1.000
_cell.angle_alpha   90.00
_cell.angle_beta   90.00
_cell.angle_gamma   90.00
#
_symmetry.space_group_name_H-M   'P 1'
#
loop_
_entity.id
_entity.type
_entity.pdbx_description
1 polymer ?
#
loop_
_entity_poly.entity_id
_entity_poly.type
_entity_poly.pdbx_seq_one_letter_code
_entity_poly.pdbx_strand_id
1 'polypeptide(L)'
;MYNDKEGNKRSEGNEPHQYQSSNQTDRPEDQWKFRAPYKIHDSSGGKNFDVKWKGKCHCGAIQYELSREKPLASKYCHCTTCQRMHGAPFQWAAIFHKEDINFTNGHNDLGWYDPTAKSTTHHLPCKVQCAYCRTPIMDEGRNMILLFPTLIEGINTEKGRKAFEVQSHMFYPQRVVDIKDGKPKFKGLAGESNLVDEETGEELEGTNPKEKKEKEEREKGEGDKKKDE
;
A
#
# COMPACT_ATOMS: atom_id res chain seq x y z
N MET A 1 5.69 14.58 -23.15
CA MET A 1 4.22 14.47 -23.21
C MET A 1 3.89 13.19 -23.93
N TYR A 2 3.12 12.27 -23.35
CA TYR A 2 2.65 11.10 -24.09
C TYR A 2 1.15 11.23 -24.32
N ASN A 3 0.77 11.21 -25.60
CA ASN A 3 -0.62 11.09 -26.01
C ASN A 3 -1.02 9.62 -25.88
N ASP A 4 -2.19 9.35 -25.30
CA ASP A 4 -2.81 8.05 -25.49
C ASP A 4 -3.35 7.92 -26.93
N LYS A 5 -3.79 6.70 -27.30
CA LYS A 5 -4.32 6.41 -28.64
C LYS A 5 -5.57 7.22 -29.00
N GLU A 6 -6.17 7.95 -28.05
CA GLU A 6 -7.37 8.76 -28.21
C GLU A 6 -7.06 10.28 -28.16
N GLY A 7 -5.79 10.67 -28.06
CA GLY A 7 -5.38 12.07 -28.06
C GLY A 7 -5.72 12.83 -26.76
N ASN A 8 -6.06 12.12 -25.69
CA ASN A 8 -6.36 12.73 -24.40
C ASN A 8 -5.08 13.17 -23.69
N LYS A 9 -5.01 14.47 -23.36
CA LYS A 9 -3.89 15.07 -22.63
C LYS A 9 -3.87 14.56 -21.19
N ARG A 10 -3.03 13.57 -20.89
CA ARG A 10 -2.80 13.09 -19.52
C ARG A 10 -1.66 13.89 -18.87
N SER A 11 -1.84 14.30 -17.60
CA SER A 11 -0.87 15.06 -16.82
C SER A 11 0.54 14.47 -16.90
N GLU A 12 1.54 15.32 -17.19
CA GLU A 12 2.94 15.00 -16.96
C GLU A 12 3.27 15.21 -15.48
N GLY A 13 4.01 14.29 -14.86
CA GLY A 13 4.66 14.59 -13.59
C GLY A 13 5.01 13.38 -12.74
N ASN A 14 6.27 13.39 -12.31
CA ASN A 14 6.90 12.94 -11.06
C ASN A 14 5.99 12.53 -9.87
N GLU A 15 4.98 11.68 -10.09
CA GLU A 15 4.01 11.33 -9.07
C GLU A 15 4.52 10.16 -8.20
N PRO A 16 4.29 10.17 -6.86
CA PRO A 16 4.87 9.22 -5.91
C PRO A 16 4.70 7.72 -6.22
N HIS A 17 3.67 7.37 -7.00
CA HIS A 17 3.45 6.01 -7.49
C HIS A 17 4.55 5.48 -8.46
N GLN A 18 5.34 6.37 -9.09
CA GLN A 18 6.39 5.98 -10.03
C GLN A 18 7.53 5.22 -9.35
N TYR A 19 7.78 5.52 -8.07
CA TYR A 19 8.76 4.80 -7.25
C TYR A 19 8.32 3.35 -6.94
N GLN A 20 7.07 2.99 -7.23
CA GLN A 20 6.56 1.63 -7.09
C GLN A 20 6.45 0.88 -8.44
N SER A 21 6.63 1.58 -9.57
CA SER A 21 6.56 1.00 -10.92
C SER A 21 7.95 0.72 -11.49
N SER A 22 8.39 -0.54 -11.49
CA SER A 22 9.47 -1.04 -12.35
C SER A 22 8.91 -1.83 -13.53
N ASN A 23 9.67 -1.82 -14.64
CA ASN A 23 9.29 -2.30 -15.96
C ASN A 23 9.00 -3.81 -16.01
N GLN A 24 7.84 -4.17 -16.57
CA GLN A 24 7.28 -5.51 -16.83
C GLN A 24 6.64 -6.24 -15.63
N THR A 25 5.30 -6.16 -15.60
CA THR A 25 4.45 -7.10 -14.85
C THR A 25 3.39 -7.77 -15.73
N ASP A 26 3.42 -7.52 -17.05
CA ASP A 26 2.46 -8.10 -18.00
C ASP A 26 2.57 -9.62 -18.02
N ARG A 27 1.47 -10.28 -17.70
CA ARG A 27 1.30 -11.73 -17.74
C ARG A 27 0.07 -12.04 -18.59
N PRO A 28 -0.04 -13.26 -19.16
CA PRO A 28 -1.23 -13.67 -19.89
C PRO A 28 -2.49 -13.37 -19.07
N GLU A 29 -3.51 -12.85 -19.74
CA GLU A 29 -4.80 -12.51 -19.17
C GLU A 29 -5.30 -13.65 -18.26
N ASP A 30 -5.86 -13.31 -17.10
CA ASP A 30 -6.50 -14.22 -16.14
C ASP A 30 -5.64 -15.18 -15.28
N GLN A 31 -4.33 -15.32 -15.51
CA GLN A 31 -3.48 -16.16 -14.65
C GLN A 31 -3.41 -15.69 -13.19
N TRP A 32 -3.70 -14.41 -12.93
CA TRP A 32 -3.73 -13.84 -11.59
C TRP A 32 -4.86 -14.42 -10.72
N LYS A 33 -5.98 -14.85 -11.33
CA LYS A 33 -7.17 -15.36 -10.64
C LYS A 33 -6.88 -16.64 -9.83
N PHE A 34 -5.84 -17.37 -10.20
CA PHE A 34 -5.46 -18.65 -9.57
C PHE A 34 -4.33 -18.52 -8.54
N ARG A 35 -3.90 -17.30 -8.22
CA ARG A 35 -2.79 -17.04 -7.29
C ARG A 35 -3.22 -16.13 -6.16
N ALA A 36 -2.50 -16.18 -5.04
CA ALA A 36 -2.66 -15.20 -3.98
C ALA A 36 -2.53 -13.78 -4.57
N PRO A 37 -3.40 -12.82 -4.20
CA PRO A 37 -4.41 -12.89 -3.14
C PRO A 37 -5.79 -13.48 -3.53
N TYR A 38 -5.99 -13.90 -4.78
CA TYR A 38 -7.31 -14.25 -5.34
C TYR A 38 -7.61 -15.75 -5.36
N LYS A 39 -6.60 -16.58 -5.13
CA LYS A 39 -6.78 -18.01 -4.95
C LYS A 39 -7.66 -18.24 -3.72
N ILE A 40 -8.83 -18.87 -3.92
CA ILE A 40 -9.64 -19.36 -2.81
C ILE A 40 -8.86 -20.46 -2.10
N HIS A 41 -8.61 -20.28 -0.81
CA HIS A 41 -8.04 -21.33 0.03
C HIS A 41 -9.12 -22.40 0.25
N ASP A 42 -8.90 -23.59 -0.31
CA ASP A 42 -9.85 -24.69 -0.19
C ASP A 42 -10.02 -25.09 1.28
N SER A 43 -11.26 -25.07 1.76
CA SER A 43 -11.61 -25.52 3.12
C SER A 43 -11.32 -27.02 3.33
N SER A 44 -11.21 -27.80 2.24
CA SER A 44 -10.88 -29.24 2.27
C SER A 44 -9.40 -29.58 2.04
N GLY A 45 -8.52 -28.59 1.81
CA GLY A 45 -7.14 -28.80 1.34
C GLY A 45 -6.03 -28.52 2.37
N GLY A 46 -6.06 -29.16 3.54
CA GLY A 46 -4.86 -29.44 4.35
C GLY A 46 -4.12 -28.29 5.07
N LYS A 47 -4.51 -27.02 4.90
CA LYS A 47 -4.06 -25.92 5.79
C LYS A 47 -5.27 -25.11 6.23
N ASN A 48 -5.61 -25.23 7.52
CA ASN A 48 -6.67 -24.44 8.14
C ASN A 48 -6.30 -22.94 8.04
N PHE A 49 -7.06 -22.14 7.30
CA PHE A 49 -6.87 -20.69 7.25
C PHE A 49 -7.44 -20.10 8.56
N ASP A 50 -6.56 -19.82 9.52
CA ASP A 50 -6.95 -19.37 10.87
C ASP A 50 -7.47 -17.93 10.84
N VAL A 51 -8.78 -17.76 10.63
CA VAL A 51 -9.43 -16.46 10.45
C VAL A 51 -9.32 -15.60 11.72
N LYS A 52 -8.66 -14.44 11.61
CA LYS A 52 -8.56 -13.42 12.66
C LYS A 52 -9.47 -12.23 12.44
N TRP A 53 -9.72 -11.89 11.18
CA TRP A 53 -10.54 -10.75 10.78
C TRP A 53 -11.39 -11.10 9.58
N LYS A 54 -12.55 -10.44 9.49
CA LYS A 54 -13.43 -10.47 8.32
C LYS A 54 -13.57 -9.05 7.80
N GLY A 55 -13.70 -8.91 6.50
CA GLY A 55 -13.95 -7.63 5.87
C GLY A 55 -14.88 -7.75 4.68
N LYS A 56 -15.55 -6.66 4.35
CA LYS A 56 -16.45 -6.58 3.20
C LYS A 56 -16.47 -5.19 2.59
N CYS A 57 -16.76 -5.11 1.30
CA CYS A 57 -17.06 -3.82 0.68
C CYS A 57 -18.38 -3.25 1.21
N HIS A 58 -18.68 -1.99 0.89
CA HIS A 58 -19.88 -1.32 1.39
C HIS A 58 -21.19 -2.06 1.07
N CYS A 59 -21.34 -2.58 -0.17
CA CYS A 59 -22.54 -3.33 -0.56
C CYS A 59 -22.54 -4.80 -0.10
N GLY A 60 -21.43 -5.30 0.47
CA GLY A 60 -21.31 -6.70 0.90
C GLY A 60 -21.09 -7.73 -0.22
N ALA A 61 -21.04 -7.31 -1.49
CA ALA A 61 -20.80 -8.21 -2.62
C ALA A 61 -19.39 -8.84 -2.56
N ILE A 62 -18.39 -8.08 -2.10
CA ILE A 62 -17.03 -8.58 -1.87
C ILE A 62 -16.87 -8.88 -0.39
N GLN A 63 -16.45 -10.10 -0.06
CA GLN A 63 -16.16 -10.54 1.30
C GLN A 63 -14.82 -11.28 1.34
N TYR A 64 -14.08 -11.08 2.41
CA TYR A 64 -12.76 -11.70 2.60
C TYR A 64 -12.44 -11.90 4.08
N GLU A 65 -11.45 -12.76 4.30
CA GLU A 65 -10.93 -13.14 5.61
C GLU A 65 -9.42 -12.89 5.66
N LEU A 66 -8.91 -12.54 6.83
CA LEU A 66 -7.48 -12.39 7.08
C LEU A 66 -7.00 -13.40 8.13
N SER A 67 -5.87 -14.05 7.88
CA SER A 67 -5.30 -15.05 8.80
C SER A 67 -4.33 -14.48 9.83
N ARG A 68 -3.91 -13.23 9.65
CA ARG A 68 -2.93 -12.55 10.50
C ARG A 68 -3.62 -11.58 11.45
N GLU A 69 -3.29 -11.66 12.75
CA GLU A 69 -3.93 -10.83 13.79
C GLU A 69 -3.54 -9.35 13.72
N LYS A 70 -2.27 -9.04 13.38
CA LYS A 70 -1.78 -7.66 13.21
C LYS A 70 -1.06 -7.51 11.87
N PRO A 71 -1.26 -6.42 11.12
CA PRO A 71 -0.55 -6.22 9.87
C PRO A 71 0.96 -6.11 10.09
N LEU A 72 1.73 -6.35 9.03
CA LEU A 72 3.18 -6.17 9.03
C LEU A 72 3.55 -4.70 9.24
N ALA A 73 2.74 -3.79 8.70
CA ALA A 73 2.79 -2.38 9.02
C ALA A 73 1.43 -1.72 8.80
N SER A 74 1.15 -0.61 9.49
CA SER A 74 -0.06 0.19 9.32
C SER A 74 0.33 1.67 9.17
N LYS A 75 -0.09 2.32 8.09
CA LYS A 75 0.39 3.66 7.71
C LYS A 75 -0.73 4.55 7.17
N TYR A 76 -0.59 5.85 7.38
CA TYR A 76 -1.35 6.85 6.63
C TYR A 76 -0.52 7.39 5.46
N CYS A 77 -1.07 7.34 4.25
CA CYS A 77 -0.45 7.92 3.06
C CYS A 77 -1.17 9.23 2.70
N HIS A 78 -0.39 10.31 2.68
CA HIS A 78 -0.87 11.67 2.41
C HIS A 78 -0.62 12.10 0.97
N CYS A 79 -0.19 11.22 0.06
CA CYS A 79 0.06 11.66 -1.30
C CYS A 79 -1.25 12.06 -1.99
N THR A 80 -1.21 13.07 -2.86
CA THR A 80 -2.42 13.62 -3.49
C THR A 80 -3.15 12.59 -4.38
N THR A 81 -2.44 11.61 -4.95
CA THR A 81 -3.05 10.49 -5.68
C THR A 81 -3.93 9.64 -4.75
N CYS A 82 -3.41 9.26 -3.58
CA CYS A 82 -4.17 8.51 -2.56
C CYS A 82 -5.37 9.30 -2.04
N GLN A 83 -5.19 10.61 -1.80
CA GLN A 83 -6.29 11.48 -1.36
C GLN A 83 -7.44 11.50 -2.37
N ARG A 84 -7.13 11.72 -3.65
CA ARG A 84 -8.13 11.77 -4.74
C ARG A 84 -8.83 10.44 -4.94
N MET A 85 -8.08 9.33 -4.94
CA MET A 85 -8.63 7.99 -5.15
C MET A 85 -9.57 7.56 -4.01
N HIS A 86 -9.30 8.00 -2.78
CA HIS A 86 -10.13 7.66 -1.62
C HIS A 86 -11.20 8.70 -1.32
N GLY A 87 -11.15 9.90 -1.92
CA GLY A 87 -12.01 11.01 -1.54
C GLY A 87 -11.83 11.41 -0.06
N ALA A 88 -10.62 11.25 0.48
CA ALA A 88 -10.33 11.39 1.90
C ALA A 88 -9.01 12.16 2.13
N PRO A 89 -8.80 12.76 3.32
CA PRO A 89 -7.55 13.49 3.62
C PRO A 89 -6.27 12.64 3.53
N PHE A 90 -6.39 11.32 3.64
CA PHE A 90 -5.31 10.35 3.51
C PHE A 90 -5.86 8.94 3.24
N GLN A 91 -5.01 8.05 2.72
CA GLN A 91 -5.29 6.60 2.65
C GLN A 91 -4.75 5.92 3.91
N TRP A 92 -5.57 5.09 4.56
CA TRP A 92 -5.11 4.17 5.60
C TRP A 92 -4.81 2.81 5.01
N ALA A 93 -3.54 2.40 5.06
CA ALA A 93 -3.07 1.13 4.49
C ALA A 93 -2.43 0.23 5.55
N ALA A 94 -2.89 -1.01 5.62
CA ALA A 94 -2.32 -2.08 6.41
C ALA A 94 -1.68 -3.12 5.49
N ILE A 95 -0.40 -3.39 5.72
CA ILE A 95 0.42 -4.26 4.87
C ILE A 95 0.30 -5.71 5.32
N PHE A 96 -0.01 -6.60 4.38
CA PHE A 96 -0.08 -8.04 4.57
C PHE A 96 0.65 -8.77 3.45
N HIS A 97 1.05 -10.03 3.68
CA HIS A 97 1.45 -10.90 2.57
C HIS A 97 0.22 -11.21 1.71
N LYS A 98 0.44 -11.58 0.44
CA LYS A 98 -0.67 -11.97 -0.45
C LYS A 98 -1.40 -13.20 0.05
N GLU A 99 -0.71 -14.07 0.79
CA GLU A 99 -1.23 -15.31 1.38
C GLU A 99 -1.99 -15.10 2.69
N ASP A 100 -1.95 -13.89 3.26
CA ASP A 100 -2.64 -13.57 4.52
C ASP A 100 -4.14 -13.26 4.29
N ILE A 101 -4.61 -13.17 3.04
CA ILE A 101 -6.01 -12.88 2.67
C ILE A 101 -6.64 -14.05 1.92
N ASN A 102 -7.93 -14.29 2.18
CA ASN A 102 -8.76 -15.23 1.45
C ASN A 102 -10.10 -14.58 1.08
N PHE A 103 -10.39 -14.42 -0.22
CA PHE A 103 -11.71 -13.94 -0.65
C PHE A 103 -12.74 -15.06 -0.53
N THR A 104 -13.75 -14.85 0.29
CA THR A 104 -14.84 -15.81 0.50
C THR A 104 -16.02 -15.58 -0.44
N ASN A 105 -16.16 -14.36 -0.99
CA ASN A 105 -17.18 -14.03 -1.98
C ASN A 105 -16.76 -12.87 -2.90
N GLY A 106 -17.19 -12.91 -4.16
CA GLY A 106 -17.13 -11.76 -5.08
C GLY A 106 -15.76 -11.41 -5.66
N HIS A 107 -14.73 -12.27 -5.55
CA HIS A 107 -13.40 -11.98 -6.14
C HIS A 107 -13.41 -11.79 -7.67
N ASN A 108 -14.42 -12.31 -8.37
CA ASN A 108 -14.62 -12.08 -9.81
C ASN A 108 -15.25 -10.71 -10.12
N ASP A 109 -15.85 -10.05 -9.13
CA ASP A 109 -16.49 -8.73 -9.23
C ASP A 109 -15.59 -7.62 -8.69
N LEU A 110 -14.27 -7.82 -8.80
CA LEU A 110 -13.25 -6.82 -8.52
C LEU A 110 -12.95 -6.00 -9.79
N GLY A 111 -12.59 -4.75 -9.57
CA GLY A 111 -12.06 -3.86 -10.61
C GLY A 111 -10.66 -3.37 -10.25
N TRP A 112 -9.87 -3.06 -11.27
CA TRP A 112 -8.50 -2.58 -11.13
C TRP A 112 -8.33 -1.18 -11.68
N TYR A 113 -7.37 -0.46 -11.11
CA TYR A 113 -6.90 0.80 -11.65
C TYR A 113 -5.40 0.96 -11.39
N ASP A 114 -4.61 1.09 -12.45
CA ASP A 114 -3.24 1.57 -12.39
C ASP A 114 -3.25 3.10 -12.50
N PRO A 115 -2.93 3.84 -11.42
CA PRO A 115 -2.90 5.30 -11.46
C PRO A 115 -1.78 5.88 -12.34
N THR A 116 -0.70 5.10 -12.58
CA THR A 116 0.44 5.50 -13.41
C THR A 116 0.08 5.43 -14.88
N ALA A 117 -0.39 4.26 -15.33
CA ALA A 117 -0.84 4.09 -16.72
C ALA A 117 -2.21 4.73 -16.97
N LYS A 118 -2.95 5.09 -15.91
CA LYS A 118 -4.37 5.48 -15.95
C LYS A 118 -5.18 4.46 -16.75
N SER A 119 -5.02 3.19 -16.38
CA SER A 119 -5.57 2.02 -17.05
C SER A 119 -6.37 1.16 -16.07
N THR A 120 -7.41 0.49 -16.55
CA THR A 120 -8.18 -0.50 -15.78
C THR A 120 -7.64 -1.92 -15.95
N THR A 121 -6.51 -2.08 -16.63
CA THR A 121 -5.82 -3.37 -16.78
C THR A 121 -5.15 -3.77 -15.46
N HIS A 122 -5.05 -5.07 -15.22
CA HIS A 122 -4.36 -5.62 -14.05
C HIS A 122 -2.83 -5.55 -14.22
N HIS A 123 -2.26 -4.35 -14.12
CA HIS A 123 -0.81 -4.11 -14.15
C HIS A 123 -0.32 -3.72 -12.76
N LEU A 124 0.62 -4.48 -12.19
CA LEU A 124 1.06 -4.26 -10.80
C LEU A 124 2.14 -3.16 -10.73
N PRO A 125 2.12 -2.30 -9.70
CA PRO A 125 1.11 -2.21 -8.64
C PRO A 125 -0.20 -1.57 -9.12
N CYS A 126 -1.35 -2.07 -8.65
CA CYS A 126 -2.66 -1.51 -8.99
C CYS A 126 -3.58 -1.36 -7.77
N LYS A 127 -4.59 -0.50 -7.91
CA LYS A 127 -5.68 -0.31 -6.96
C LYS A 127 -6.76 -1.35 -7.22
N VAL A 128 -7.26 -1.98 -6.16
CA VAL A 128 -8.33 -2.99 -6.21
C VAL A 128 -9.57 -2.45 -5.51
N GLN A 129 -10.72 -2.53 -6.18
CA GLN A 129 -12.00 -2.02 -5.69
C GLN A 129 -13.16 -2.95 -6.07
N CYS A 130 -14.31 -2.80 -5.39
CA CYS A 130 -15.53 -3.47 -5.81
C CYS A 130 -16.02 -2.91 -7.16
N ALA A 131 -16.30 -3.77 -8.14
CA ALA A 131 -16.80 -3.35 -9.46
C ALA A 131 -18.21 -2.76 -9.39
N TYR A 132 -19.00 -3.11 -8.37
CA TYR A 132 -20.36 -2.62 -8.16
C TYR A 132 -20.39 -1.29 -7.40
N CYS A 133 -20.05 -1.29 -6.09
CA CYS A 133 -20.17 -0.11 -5.24
C CYS A 133 -18.93 0.79 -5.21
N ARG A 134 -17.87 0.43 -5.95
CA ARG A 134 -16.61 1.18 -6.07
C ARG A 134 -15.85 1.42 -4.77
N THR A 135 -16.21 0.74 -3.69
CA THR A 135 -15.45 0.76 -2.44
C THR A 135 -14.01 0.31 -2.71
N PRO A 136 -13.00 1.14 -2.42
CA PRO A 136 -11.61 0.74 -2.47
C PRO A 136 -11.36 -0.37 -1.44
N ILE A 137 -10.62 -1.41 -1.79
CA ILE A 137 -10.38 -2.59 -0.93
C ILE A 137 -8.91 -2.68 -0.51
N MET A 138 -8.00 -2.62 -1.49
CA MET A 138 -6.57 -2.71 -1.26
C MET A 138 -5.77 -2.16 -2.43
N ASP A 139 -4.49 -1.90 -2.21
CA ASP A 139 -3.50 -1.86 -3.30
C ASP A 139 -2.85 -3.24 -3.42
N GLU A 140 -2.78 -3.77 -4.64
CA GLU A 140 -2.00 -4.97 -4.92
C GLU A 140 -0.60 -4.59 -5.39
N GLY A 141 0.39 -4.88 -4.56
CA GLY A 141 1.80 -4.80 -4.93
C GLY A 141 2.30 -6.09 -5.58
N ARG A 142 3.61 -6.15 -5.87
CA ARG A 142 4.22 -7.36 -6.45
C ARG A 142 4.20 -8.55 -5.46
N ASN A 143 4.56 -8.29 -4.21
CA ASN A 143 4.74 -9.32 -3.16
C ASN A 143 3.76 -9.19 -1.99
N MET A 144 3.10 -8.05 -1.85
CA MET A 144 2.32 -7.66 -0.67
C MET A 144 1.00 -7.05 -1.12
N ILE A 145 0.02 -7.02 -0.22
CA ILE A 145 -1.17 -6.19 -0.35
C ILE A 145 -1.14 -5.06 0.68
N LEU A 146 -1.72 -3.92 0.33
CA LEU A 146 -1.99 -2.81 1.24
C LEU A 146 -3.50 -2.73 1.40
N LEU A 147 -4.04 -3.48 2.36
CA LEU A 147 -5.48 -3.54 2.66
C LEU A 147 -5.94 -2.25 3.34
N PHE A 148 -7.18 -1.82 3.09
CA PHE A 148 -7.78 -0.66 3.75
C PHE A 148 -8.58 -1.09 5.00
N PRO A 149 -8.11 -0.77 6.22
CA PRO A 149 -8.69 -1.35 7.45
C PRO A 149 -10.12 -0.91 7.75
N THR A 150 -10.61 0.19 7.16
CA THR A 150 -11.98 0.69 7.35
C THR A 150 -13.07 -0.31 6.96
N LEU A 151 -12.72 -1.33 6.18
CA LEU A 151 -13.63 -2.41 5.75
C LEU A 151 -13.67 -3.60 6.71
N ILE A 152 -12.81 -3.63 7.74
CA ILE A 152 -12.74 -4.73 8.70
C ILE A 152 -13.89 -4.64 9.69
N GLU A 153 -14.58 -5.77 9.88
CA GLU A 153 -15.63 -5.89 10.88
C GLU A 153 -15.06 -5.71 12.29
N GLY A 154 -15.64 -4.79 13.06
CA GLY A 154 -15.17 -4.46 14.41
C GLY A 154 -13.90 -3.60 14.44
N ILE A 155 -13.50 -2.96 13.33
CA ILE A 155 -12.33 -2.05 13.31
C ILE A 155 -12.42 -0.91 14.34
N ASN A 156 -13.63 -0.45 14.65
CA ASN A 156 -13.92 0.61 15.61
C ASN A 156 -13.91 0.15 17.08
N THR A 157 -13.76 -1.15 17.35
CA THR A 157 -13.61 -1.69 18.70
C THR A 157 -12.20 -1.39 19.25
N GLU A 158 -12.01 -1.50 20.57
CA GLU A 158 -10.68 -1.38 21.17
C GLU A 158 -9.69 -2.40 20.59
N LYS A 159 -10.13 -3.67 20.43
CA LYS A 159 -9.33 -4.72 19.80
C LYS A 159 -8.93 -4.35 18.37
N GLY A 160 -9.88 -3.87 17.56
CA GLY A 160 -9.64 -3.45 16.19
C GLY A 160 -8.66 -2.29 16.10
N ARG A 161 -8.90 -1.22 16.86
CA ARG A 161 -8.01 -0.05 16.91
C ARG A 161 -6.59 -0.39 17.35
N LYS A 162 -6.44 -1.28 18.34
CA LYS A 162 -5.13 -1.75 18.81
C LYS A 162 -4.43 -2.66 17.80
N ALA A 163 -5.17 -3.51 17.10
CA ALA A 163 -4.59 -4.43 16.12
C ALA A 163 -4.07 -3.72 14.87
N PHE A 164 -4.79 -2.69 14.40
CA PHE A 164 -4.45 -1.94 13.19
C PHE A 164 -3.83 -0.56 13.47
N GLU A 165 -3.40 -0.30 14.70
CA GLU A 165 -2.82 0.99 15.12
C GLU A 165 -1.79 1.49 14.12
N VAL A 166 -1.94 2.74 13.67
CA VAL A 166 -1.03 3.35 12.71
C VAL A 166 0.33 3.59 13.36
N GLN A 167 1.36 3.27 12.60
CA GLN A 167 2.75 3.36 13.02
C GLN A 167 3.46 4.59 12.45
N SER A 168 3.02 5.11 11.31
CA SER A 168 3.62 6.29 10.68
C SER A 168 2.79 6.92 9.56
N HIS A 169 3.21 8.13 9.17
CA HIS A 169 2.64 8.92 8.08
C HIS A 169 3.67 9.03 6.95
N MET A 170 3.26 8.75 5.71
CA MET A 170 4.09 8.92 4.53
C MET A 170 3.58 10.08 3.68
N PHE A 171 4.50 10.77 2.99
CA PHE A 171 4.20 11.94 2.17
C PHE A 171 3.51 13.08 2.93
N TYR A 172 3.81 13.22 4.22
CA TYR A 172 3.12 14.15 5.12
C TYR A 172 3.15 15.64 4.70
N PRO A 173 4.16 16.16 3.97
CA PRO A 173 4.10 17.52 3.44
C PRO A 173 2.95 17.77 2.46
N GLN A 174 2.34 16.72 1.89
CA GLN A 174 1.18 16.82 0.99
C GLN A 174 -0.17 16.77 1.72
N ARG A 175 -0.17 16.66 3.06
CA ARG A 175 -1.39 16.59 3.86
C ARG A 175 -2.30 17.81 3.62
N VAL A 176 -3.60 17.58 3.76
CA VAL A 176 -4.63 18.65 3.70
C VAL A 176 -5.22 18.96 5.08
N VAL A 177 -4.86 18.18 6.08
CA VAL A 177 -5.20 18.38 7.50
C VAL A 177 -3.98 18.03 8.34
N ASP A 178 -3.73 18.81 9.40
CA ASP A 178 -2.70 18.48 10.38
C ASP A 178 -3.19 17.35 11.30
N ILE A 179 -2.31 16.37 11.54
CA ILE A 179 -2.57 15.23 12.43
C ILE A 179 -1.46 15.18 13.47
N LYS A 180 -1.81 15.55 14.71
CA LYS A 180 -0.92 15.54 15.87
C LYS A 180 -1.17 14.32 16.73
N ASP A 181 -0.57 13.20 16.33
CA ASP A 181 -0.79 11.89 16.95
C ASP A 181 0.51 11.28 17.52
N GLY A 182 1.61 12.03 17.48
CA GLY A 182 2.92 11.60 17.97
C GLY A 182 3.54 10.46 17.14
N LYS A 183 2.95 10.10 16.00
CA LYS A 183 3.51 9.06 15.11
C LYS A 183 4.54 9.67 14.16
N PRO A 184 5.65 8.96 13.86
CA PRO A 184 6.65 9.42 12.90
C PRO A 184 6.04 9.80 11.56
N LYS A 185 6.47 10.95 11.03
CA LYS A 185 6.00 11.49 9.75
C LYS A 185 7.16 11.57 8.80
N PHE A 186 6.97 11.13 7.58
CA PHE A 186 8.01 11.04 6.56
C PHE A 186 7.69 11.94 5.38
N LYS A 187 8.72 12.57 4.80
CA LYS A 187 8.59 13.37 3.58
C LYS A 187 8.13 12.53 2.40
N GLY A 188 8.60 11.29 2.32
CA GLY A 188 8.27 10.34 1.27
C GLY A 188 7.92 8.98 1.86
N LEU A 189 8.54 7.92 1.32
CA LEU A 189 8.39 6.56 1.84
C LEU A 189 9.10 6.40 3.18
N ALA A 190 8.44 5.71 4.11
CA ALA A 190 9.03 5.35 5.39
C ALA A 190 10.25 4.44 5.18
N GLY A 191 11.39 4.79 5.77
CA GLY A 191 12.67 4.07 5.62
C GLY A 191 13.55 4.57 4.47
N GLU A 192 13.05 5.43 3.59
CA GLU A 192 13.77 5.94 2.42
C GLU A 192 13.84 7.48 2.35
N SER A 193 13.19 8.15 3.29
CA SER A 193 13.08 9.61 3.31
C SER A 193 13.28 10.16 4.71
N ASN A 194 13.59 11.45 4.77
CA ASN A 194 13.68 12.20 6.02
C ASN A 194 12.34 12.24 6.76
N LEU A 195 12.44 12.38 8.07
CA LEU A 195 11.33 12.70 8.95
C LEU A 195 10.84 14.12 8.70
N VAL A 196 9.61 14.38 9.11
CA VAL A 196 8.95 15.68 9.10
C VAL A 196 8.51 15.98 10.52
N ASP A 197 8.82 17.18 10.99
CA ASP A 197 8.41 17.67 12.29
C ASP A 197 6.88 17.80 12.35
N GLU A 198 6.27 17.30 13.43
CA GLU A 198 4.81 17.30 13.58
C GLU A 198 4.25 18.71 13.82
N GLU A 199 5.01 19.59 14.48
CA GLU A 199 4.58 20.93 14.87
C GLU A 199 4.81 21.94 13.75
N THR A 200 6.00 21.91 13.13
CA THR A 200 6.36 22.87 12.08
C THR A 200 5.98 22.38 10.68
N GLY A 201 5.88 21.06 10.48
CA GLY A 201 5.70 20.46 9.16
C GLY A 201 6.95 20.52 8.28
N GLU A 202 8.10 20.93 8.84
CA GLU A 202 9.38 21.03 8.14
C GLU A 202 10.10 19.68 8.11
N GLU A 203 10.92 19.48 7.08
CA GLU A 203 11.76 18.29 6.94
C GLU A 203 12.93 18.34 7.92
N LEU A 204 13.20 17.23 8.61
CA LEU A 204 14.33 17.06 9.50
C LEU A 204 15.50 16.46 8.73
N GLU A 205 16.45 17.29 8.29
CA GLU A 205 17.62 16.87 7.54
C GLU A 205 18.48 15.83 8.28
N GLY A 206 19.14 14.95 7.53
CA GLY A 206 20.03 13.92 8.09
C GLY A 206 19.32 12.80 8.84
N THR A 207 17.99 12.70 8.73
CA THR A 207 17.21 11.61 9.34
C THR A 207 16.94 10.45 8.38
N ASN A 208 17.27 10.59 7.09
CA ASN A 208 17.07 9.56 6.06
C ASN A 208 17.86 8.29 6.40
N PRO A 209 17.19 7.16 6.70
CA PRO A 209 17.86 5.92 7.05
C PRO A 209 18.68 5.33 5.90
N LYS A 210 18.27 5.57 4.65
CA LYS A 210 18.96 5.06 3.46
C LYS A 210 20.30 5.76 3.26
N GLU A 211 20.33 7.09 3.38
CA GLU A 211 21.56 7.88 3.30
C GLU A 211 22.54 7.50 4.42
N LYS A 212 22.05 7.26 5.64
CA LYS A 212 22.89 6.79 6.76
C LYS A 212 23.55 5.44 6.44
N LYS A 213 22.78 4.47 5.95
CA LYS A 213 23.33 3.16 5.57
C LYS A 213 24.35 3.26 4.44
N GLU A 214 24.05 4.03 3.39
CA GLU A 214 24.98 4.23 2.28
C GLU A 214 26.28 4.91 2.73
N LYS A 215 26.21 5.84 3.69
CA LYS A 215 27.39 6.48 4.28
C LYS A 215 28.22 5.50 5.11
N GLU A 216 27.57 4.71 5.99
CA GLU A 216 28.23 3.67 6.79
C GLU A 216 28.89 2.58 5.92
N GLU A 217 28.25 2.19 4.81
CA GLU A 217 28.81 1.23 3.85
C GLU A 217 30.03 1.78 3.10
N ARG A 218 30.00 3.06 2.70
CA ARG A 218 31.16 3.75 2.10
C ARG A 218 32.34 3.83 3.06
N GLU A 219 32.09 4.22 4.31
CA GLU A 219 33.14 4.33 5.34
C GLU A 219 33.76 2.95 5.68
N LYS A 220 32.97 1.87 5.66
CA LYS A 220 33.48 0.49 5.83
C LYS A 220 34.29 0.01 4.62
N GLY A 221 33.84 0.31 3.40
CA GLY A 221 34.56 -0.04 2.17
C GLY A 221 35.89 0.70 1.98
N GLU A 222 36.01 1.91 2.52
CA GLU A 222 37.29 2.65 2.58
C GLU A 222 38.22 2.14 3.69
N GLY A 223 37.67 1.57 4.77
CA GLY A 223 38.43 0.95 5.86
C GLY A 223 39.12 -0.37 5.48
N ASP A 224 38.48 -1.18 4.62
CA ASP A 224 39.08 -2.44 4.14
C ASP A 224 40.17 -2.21 3.07
N LYS A 225 40.08 -1.13 2.28
CA LYS A 225 41.13 -0.77 1.30
C LYS A 225 42.43 -0.24 1.92
N LYS A 226 42.40 0.17 3.20
CA LYS A 226 43.58 0.69 3.93
C LYS A 226 44.35 -0.38 4.72
N LYS A 227 43.95 -1.65 4.65
CA LYS A 227 44.62 -2.76 5.35
C LYS A 227 45.46 -3.66 4.44
N ASP A 228 45.48 -3.39 3.14
CA ASP A 228 46.23 -4.15 2.12
C ASP A 228 47.43 -3.38 1.52
N GLU A 229 47.85 -2.26 2.13
CA GLU A 229 49.12 -1.56 1.86
C GLU A 229 50.06 -1.64 3.08
#